data_AF-A0AAW8GZX0-F1
#
_entry.id   AF-A0AAW8GZX0-F1
#
_cell.length_a   1.000
_cell.length_b   1.000
_cell.length_c   1.000
_cell.angle_alpha   90.00
_cell.angle_beta   90.00
_cell.angle_gamma   90.00
#
_symmetry.space_group_name_H-M   'P 1'
#
loop_
_entity.id
_entity.type
_entity.pdbx_description
1 polymer ?
#
loop_
_entity_poly.entity_id
_entity_poly.type
_entity_poly.pdbx_seq_one_letter_code
_entity_poly.pdbx_strand_id
1 'polypeptide(L)' 'MEYWTKRDCLDAMQLFVDYYMKGDDKERWTVLIEECVAEDRFPPGKGFLYDIDKAIKTSWKPNMKNRSQLYMKICEFCI' A
#
# COMPACT_ATOMS: atom_id res chain seq x y z
N MET A 1 -19.36 -10.05 5.32
CA MET A 1 -18.43 -9.13 4.66
C MET A 1 -17.52 -8.58 5.75
N GLU A 2 -16.23 -8.91 5.72
CA GLU A 2 -15.27 -8.18 6.55
C GLU A 2 -15.20 -6.76 6.00
N TYR A 3 -15.72 -5.80 6.77
CA TYR A 3 -15.66 -4.39 6.41
C TYR A 3 -14.24 -3.90 6.70
N TRP A 4 -13.48 -3.61 5.64
CA TRP A 4 -12.18 -2.95 5.78
C TRP A 4 -12.37 -1.53 6.31
N THR A 5 -11.54 -1.16 7.26
CA THR A 5 -11.41 0.21 7.78
C THR A 5 -10.33 0.98 7.01
N LYS A 6 -10.30 2.30 7.19
CA LYS A 6 -9.18 3.15 6.69
C LYS A 6 -7.84 2.62 7.19
N ARG A 7 -7.81 2.17 8.46
CA ARG A 7 -6.62 1.59 9.09
C ARG A 7 -6.17 0.30 8.42
N ASP A 8 -7.10 -0.63 8.15
CA ASP A 8 -6.78 -1.88 7.45
C ASP A 8 -6.18 -1.62 6.07
N CYS A 9 -6.71 -0.62 5.35
CA CYS A 9 -6.18 -0.23 4.06
C CYS A 9 -4.76 0.35 4.16
N LEU A 10 -4.52 1.27 5.10
CA LEU A 10 -3.20 1.87 5.32
C LEU A 10 -2.17 0.82 5.78
N ASP A 11 -2.56 -0.11 6.65
CA ASP A 11 -1.70 -1.21 7.09
C ASP A 11 -1.36 -2.15 5.92
N ALA A 12 -2.34 -2.46 5.06
CA ALA A 12 -2.08 -3.24 3.85
C ALA A 12 -1.14 -2.52 2.88
N MET A 13 -1.29 -1.20 2.71
CA MET A 13 -0.35 -0.40 1.91
C MET A 13 1.06 -0.46 2.50
N GLN A 14 1.20 -0.34 3.82
CA GLN A 14 2.50 -0.41 4.49
C GLN A 14 3.19 -1.77 4.27
N LEU A 15 2.46 -2.89 4.31
CA LEU A 15 3.01 -4.22 3.98
C LEU A 15 3.64 -4.25 2.58
N PHE A 16 2.98 -3.65 1.60
CA PHE A 16 3.47 -3.54 0.22
C PHE A 16 4.72 -2.66 0.13
N VAL A 17 4.73 -1.50 0.80
CA VAL A 17 5.89 -0.60 0.90
C VAL A 17 7.09 -1.35 1.46
N ASP A 18 6.92 -1.99 2.62
CA ASP A 18 8.00 -2.70 3.30
C ASP A 18 8.56 -3.87 2.51
N TYR A 19 7.70 -4.55 1.75
CA TYR A 19 8.10 -5.70 0.98
C TYR A 19 8.75 -5.32 -0.37
N TYR A 20 8.16 -4.42 -1.15
CA TYR A 20 8.62 -4.18 -2.54
C TYR A 20 9.44 -2.90 -2.72
N MET A 21 9.18 -1.85 -1.94
CA MET A 21 9.82 -0.56 -2.13
C MET A 21 11.16 -0.46 -1.39
N LYS A 22 12.05 0.42 -1.88
CA LYS A 22 13.38 0.68 -1.33
C LYS A 22 13.76 2.15 -1.53
N GLY A 23 14.73 2.63 -0.75
CA GLY A 23 15.25 3.99 -0.87
C GLY A 23 14.17 5.06 -0.69
N ASP A 24 14.28 6.15 -1.43
CA ASP A 24 13.43 7.33 -1.32
C ASP A 24 11.93 7.02 -1.51
N ASP A 25 11.59 6.07 -2.40
CA ASP A 25 10.19 5.66 -2.59
C ASP A 25 9.62 4.99 -1.35
N LYS A 26 10.42 4.15 -0.66
CA LYS A 26 10.00 3.54 0.60
C LYS A 26 9.79 4.60 1.68
N GLU A 27 10.76 5.49 1.85
CA GLU A 27 10.69 6.53 2.88
C GLU A 27 9.49 7.46 2.65
N ARG A 28 9.32 7.94 1.42
CA ARG A 28 8.18 8.79 1.02
C ARG A 28 6.84 8.14 1.33
N TRP A 29 6.65 6.88 0.93
CA TRP A 29 5.37 6.20 1.15
C TRP A 29 5.12 5.85 2.60
N THR A 30 6.14 5.46 3.37
CA THR A 30 6.00 5.25 4.82
C THR A 30 5.55 6.55 5.50
N VAL A 31 6.22 7.68 5.26
CA VAL A 31 5.86 8.98 5.87
C VAL A 31 4.42 9.36 5.51
N LEU A 32 4.04 9.25 4.24
CA LEU A 32 2.69 9.60 3.79
C LEU A 32 1.62 8.71 4.44
N ILE A 33 1.88 7.41 4.62
CA ILE A 33 0.98 6.48 5.30
C ILE A 33 0.85 6.88 6.79
N GLU A 34 1.96 7.19 7.45
CA GLU A 34 1.97 7.64 8.85
C GLU A 34 1.20 8.96 9.04
N GLU A 35 1.35 9.92 8.13
CA GLU A 35 0.54 11.15 8.11
C GLU A 35 -0.95 10.84 7.93
N CYS A 36 -1.29 9.94 7.01
CA CYS A 36 -2.69 9.56 6.79
C CYS A 36 -3.30 8.88 8.03
N VAL A 37 -2.51 8.09 8.74
CA VAL A 37 -2.90 7.51 10.03
C VAL A 37 -3.11 8.60 11.07
N ALA A 38 -2.17 9.53 11.22
CA ALA A 38 -2.21 10.56 12.25
C ALA A 38 -3.37 11.55 12.07
N GLU A 39 -3.68 11.88 10.81
CA GLU A 39 -4.72 12.85 10.45
C GLU A 39 -6.09 12.17 10.18
N ASP A 40 -6.20 10.85 10.36
CA ASP A 40 -7.36 10.03 9.99
C ASP A 40 -7.83 10.28 8.53
N ARG A 41 -6.87 10.55 7.65
CA ARG A 41 -7.12 10.87 6.24
C ARG A 41 -7.39 9.62 5.42
N PHE A 42 -8.13 9.84 4.34
CA PHE A 42 -8.43 8.78 3.40
C PHE A 42 -7.14 8.31 2.67
N PRO A 43 -6.95 7.00 2.45
CA PRO A 43 -5.72 6.47 1.90
C PRO A 43 -5.45 6.96 0.46
N PRO A 44 -4.19 7.26 0.10
CA PRO A 44 -3.80 7.75 -1.22
C PRO A 44 -3.70 6.61 -2.27
N GLY A 45 -4.82 5.92 -2.54
CA GLY A 45 -4.83 4.67 -3.30
C GLY A 45 -4.31 4.76 -4.74
N LYS A 46 -4.79 5.69 -5.57
CA LYS A 46 -4.40 5.73 -6.99
C LYS A 46 -2.90 5.98 -7.21
N GLY A 47 -2.33 6.93 -6.47
CA GLY A 47 -0.89 7.23 -6.54
C GLY A 47 -0.06 6.06 -6.01
N PHE A 48 -0.52 5.45 -4.92
CA PHE A 48 0.12 4.29 -4.33
C PHE A 48 0.16 3.09 -5.27
N LEU A 49 -0.98 2.74 -5.86
CA LEU A 49 -1.11 1.60 -6.77
C LEU A 49 -0.21 1.74 -8.00
N TYR A 50 -0.02 2.97 -8.52
CA TYR A 50 0.92 3.23 -9.61
C TYR A 50 2.37 2.95 -9.20
N ASP A 51 2.81 3.51 -8.07
CA ASP A 51 4.21 3.38 -7.62
C ASP A 51 4.53 1.95 -7.17
N ILE A 52 3.59 1.27 -6.51
CA ILE A 52 3.79 -0.12 -6.09
C ILE A 52 3.85 -1.08 -7.28
N ASP A 53 3.04 -0.87 -8.33
CA ASP A 53 3.11 -1.68 -9.55
C ASP A 53 4.47 -1.56 -10.23
N LYS A 54 5.04 -0.34 -10.25
CA LYS A 54 6.39 -0.11 -10.75
C LYS A 54 7.42 -0.84 -9.89
N ALA A 55 7.33 -0.73 -8.56
CA ALA A 55 8.22 -1.41 -7.63
C ALA A 55 8.17 -2.94 -7.81
N ILE A 56 6.97 -3.53 -7.90
CA ILE A 56 6.77 -4.97 -8.13
C ILE A 56 7.43 -5.42 -9.43
N LYS A 57 7.22 -4.70 -10.55
CA LYS A 57 7.80 -5.04 -11.86
C LYS A 57 9.33 -5.03 -11.87
N THR A 58 9.94 -4.14 -11.07
CA THR A 58 11.41 -4.03 -10.97
C THR A 58 12.01 -4.92 -9.89
N SER A 59 11.18 -5.55 -9.07
CA SER A 59 11.62 -6.36 -7.94
C SER A 59 11.93 -7.79 -8.38
N TRP A 60 13.07 -8.31 -7.91
CA TRP A 60 13.43 -9.73 -8.02
C TRP A 60 12.80 -10.60 -6.92
N LYS A 61 11.98 -9.99 -6.04
CA LYS A 61 11.35 -10.72 -4.94
C LYS A 61 10.22 -11.61 -5.45
N PRO A 62 9.98 -12.78 -4.83
CA PRO A 62 8.80 -13.56 -5.13
C PRO A 62 7.53 -12.77 -4.80
N ASN A 63 6.40 -13.21 -5.34
CA ASN A 63 5.11 -12.64 -4.99
C ASN A 63 4.86 -12.79 -3.47
N MET A 64 4.57 -11.68 -2.81
CA MET A 64 4.08 -11.64 -1.43
C MET A 64 2.87 -12.59 -1.27
N LYS A 65 2.81 -13.29 -0.14
CA LYS A 65 1.64 -14.07 0.25
C LYS A 65 0.40 -13.17 0.30
N ASN A 66 -0.71 -13.62 -0.29
CA ASN A 66 -1.97 -12.86 -0.39
C ASN A 66 -1.88 -11.55 -1.21
N ARG A 67 -0.82 -11.35 -2.02
CA ARG A 67 -0.64 -10.14 -2.86
C ARG A 67 -1.92 -9.73 -3.59
N SER A 68 -2.52 -10.62 -4.37
CA SER A 68 -3.70 -10.30 -5.17
C SER A 68 -4.90 -9.92 -4.32
N GLN A 69 -5.09 -10.58 -3.16
CA GLN A 69 -6.20 -10.29 -2.25
C GLN A 69 -6.03 -8.91 -1.62
N LEU A 70 -4.86 -8.60 -1.07
CA LEU A 70 -4.58 -7.29 -0.46
C LEU A 70 -4.64 -6.17 -1.50
N TYR A 71 -4.09 -6.40 -2.69
CA TYR A 71 -4.14 -5.42 -3.78
C TYR A 71 -5.58 -5.11 -4.20
N MET A 72 -6.43 -6.14 -4.39
CA MET A 72 -7.84 -5.94 -4.70
C MET A 72 -8.55 -5.19 -3.58
N LYS A 73 -8.26 -5.51 -2.32
CA LYS A 73 -8.87 -4.81 -1.18
C LYS A 73 -8.48 -3.34 -1.09
N ILE A 74 -7.22 -3.00 -1.35
CA ILE A 74 -6.77 -1.61 -1.45
C ILE A 74 -7.51 -0.90 -2.61
N CYS A 75 -7.64 -1.57 -3.75
CA CYS A 75 -8.37 -1.03 -4.91
C CYS A 75 -9.85 -0.79 -4.59
N GLU A 76 -10.56 -1.77 -4.03
CA GLU A 76 -11.97 -1.68 -3.62
C GLU A 76 -12.21 -0.59 -2.57
N PHE A 77 -11.25 -0.38 -1.67
CA PHE A 77 -11.39 0.60 -0.61
C PHE A 77 -11.12 2.03 -1.09
N CYS A 78 -10.16 2.21 -2.00
CA CYS A 78 -9.65 3.53 -2.38
C CYS A 78 -10.22 4.11 -3.68
N ILE A 79 -10.89 3.30 -4.51
CA ILE A 79 -11.40 3.67 -5.85
C ILE A 79 -12.91 3.43 -5.91
#